data_AF-A0A926AIJ4-F1
#
_entry.id   AF-A0A926AIJ4-F1
#
_cell.length_a   1.000
_cell.length_b   1.000
_cell.length_c   1.000
_cell.angle_alpha   90.00
_cell.angle_beta   90.00
_cell.angle_gamma   90.00
#
_symmetry.space_group_name_H-M   'P 1'
#
loop_
_entity.id
_entity.type
_entity.pdbx_description
1 polymer ?
#
loop_
_entity_poly.entity_id
_entity_poly.type
_entity_poly.pdbx_seq_one_letter_code
_entity_poly.pdbx_strand_id
1 'polypeptide(L)' 'MMPKIDRTPDAKRDFREIFYYIAQDNVEAAKRLIQRFEQKLQLIASMPGIGADRTELRAGV' A
#
# COMPACT_ATOMS: atom_id res chain seq x y z
N MET A 1 16.70 13.13 5.49
CA MET A 1 16.33 12.49 4.20
C MET A 1 14.89 12.03 4.33
N MET A 2 13.99 12.40 3.43
CA MET A 2 12.61 11.89 3.47
C MET A 2 12.62 10.40 3.08
N PRO A 3 11.89 9.55 3.80
CA PRO A 3 11.84 8.13 3.47
C PRO A 3 11.15 7.94 2.12
N LYS A 4 11.74 7.09 1.27
CA LYS A 4 11.27 6.85 -0.10
C LYS A 4 10.51 5.52 -0.14
N ILE A 5 9.36 5.52 -0.79
CA ILE A 5 8.51 4.35 -0.94
C ILE A 5 8.64 3.85 -2.38
N ASP A 6 9.35 2.75 -2.55
CA ASP A 6 9.46 2.06 -3.84
C ASP A 6 8.39 0.95 -3.93
N ARG A 7 7.63 0.95 -5.04
CA ARG A 7 6.57 -0.04 -5.30
C ARG A 7 6.98 -0.91 -6.48
N THR A 8 6.87 -2.22 -6.31
CA THR A 8 7.05 -3.19 -7.40
C THR A 8 5.99 -2.98 -8.50
N PRO A 9 6.24 -3.46 -9.73
CA PRO A 9 5.22 -3.46 -10.79
C PRO A 9 3.92 -4.14 -10.36
N ASP A 10 4.00 -5.24 -9.61
CA ASP A 10 2.85 -5.98 -9.10
C ASP A 10 2.06 -5.15 -8.09
N ALA A 11 2.72 -4.54 -7.09
CA ALA A 11 2.03 -3.67 -6.14
C ALA A 11 1.32 -2.49 -6.82
N LYS A 12 1.90 -1.94 -7.90
CA LYS A 12 1.23 -0.89 -8.70
C LYS A 12 -0.01 -1.42 -9.45
N ARG A 13 0.03 -2.67 -9.90
CA ARG A 13 -1.11 -3.35 -10.53
C ARG A 13 -2.21 -3.61 -9.51
N ASP A 14 -1.87 -4.12 -8.33
CA ASP A 14 -2.81 -4.40 -7.24
C ASP A 14 -3.62 -3.15 -6.87
N PHE A 15 -2.95 -1.99 -6.74
CA PHE A 15 -3.63 -0.72 -6.48
C PHE A 15 -4.66 -0.37 -7.55
N ARG A 16 -4.35 -0.59 -8.83
CA ARG A 16 -5.29 -0.33 -9.93
C ARG A 16 -6.45 -1.31 -9.91
N GLU A 17 -6.17 -2.61 -9.73
CA GLU A 17 -7.20 -3.65 -9.71
C GLU A 17 -8.19 -3.43 -8.56
N ILE A 18 -7.70 -3.16 -7.35
CA ILE A 18 -8.53 -2.83 -6.19
C ILE A 18 -9.38 -1.58 -6.47
N PHE A 19 -8.78 -0.54 -7.04
CA PHE A 19 -9.51 0.68 -7.38
C PHE A 19 -10.63 0.40 -8.37
N TYR A 20 -10.31 -0.24 -9.51
CA TYR A 20 -11.28 -0.50 -10.57
C TYR A 20 -12.39 -1.44 -10.10
N TYR A 21 -12.07 -2.44 -9.28
CA TYR A 21 -13.07 -3.33 -8.70
C TYR A 21 -14.10 -2.57 -7.88
N ILE A 22 -13.67 -1.75 -6.91
CA ILE A 22 -14.58 -0.98 -6.05
C ILE A 22 -15.28 0.15 -6.82
N ALA A 23 -14.60 0.74 -7.80
CA ALA A 23 -15.12 1.84 -8.60
C ALA A 23 -16.30 1.44 -9.48
N GLN A 24 -16.50 0.14 -9.75
CA GLN A 24 -17.71 -0.36 -10.43
C GLN A 24 -18.98 0.01 -9.67
N ASP A 25 -18.92 -0.01 -8.33
CA ASP A 25 -20.07 0.32 -7.48
C ASP A 25 -19.97 1.74 -6.89
N ASN A 26 -18.77 2.16 -6.48
CA ASN A 26 -18.57 3.43 -5.78
C ASN A 26 -17.15 3.98 -5.96
N VAL A 27 -16.99 4.87 -6.95
CA VAL A 27 -15.72 5.55 -7.25
C VAL A 27 -15.16 6.31 -6.05
N GLU A 28 -16.00 6.98 -5.25
CA GLU A 28 -15.54 7.73 -4.10
C GLU A 28 -15.05 6.83 -2.96
N ALA A 29 -15.65 5.65 -2.80
CA ALA A 29 -15.13 4.63 -1.88
C ALA A 29 -13.77 4.11 -2.33
N ALA A 30 -13.60 3.86 -3.63
CA ALA A 30 -12.32 3.44 -4.20
C ALA A 30 -11.23 4.49 -3.95
N LYS A 31 -11.50 5.78 -4.21
CA LYS A 31 -10.57 6.89 -3.92
C LYS A 31 -10.18 6.94 -2.44
N ARG A 32 -11.16 6.88 -1.53
CA ARG A 32 -10.89 6.89 -0.08
C ARG A 32 -10.02 5.72 0.35
N LEU A 33 -10.21 4.53 -0.23
CA LEU A 33 -9.39 3.37 0.10
C LEU A 33 -7.93 3.55 -0.36
N ILE A 34 -7.71 4.01 -1.59
CA ILE A 34 -6.36 4.29 -2.09
C ILE A 34 -5.67 5.35 -1.24
N GLN A 35 -6.38 6.41 -0.83
CA GLN A 35 -5.82 7.42 0.06
C GLN A 35 -5.40 6.83 1.42
N ARG A 36 -6.18 5.89 1.98
CA ARG A 36 -5.81 5.19 3.22
C ARG A 36 -4.55 4.34 3.05
N PHE A 37 -4.37 3.69 1.90
CA PHE A 37 -3.14 2.96 1.62
C PHE A 37 -1.94 3.90 1.57
N GLU A 38 -2.04 5.05 0.89
CA GLU A 38 -0.97 6.06 0.88
C GLU A 38 -0.61 6.54 2.28
N GLN A 39 -1.61 6.85 3.12
CA GLN A 39 -1.39 7.26 4.51
C GLN A 39 -0.65 6.19 5.32
N LYS A 40 -1.01 4.91 5.16
CA LYS A 40 -0.34 3.81 5.86
C LYS A 40 1.08 3.58 5.35
N LEU A 41 1.30 3.68 4.04
CA LEU A 41 2.64 3.57 3.46
C LEU A 41 3.55 4.71 3.94
N GLN A 42 3.03 5.94 4.06
CA GLN A 42 3.79 7.06 4.64
C GLN A 42 4.11 6.85 6.12
N LEU A 43 3.20 6.27 6.89
CA LEU A 43 3.46 5.91 8.29
C LEU A 43 4.57 4.86 8.42
N ILE A 44 4.55 3.82 7.57
CA ILE A 44 5.61 2.79 7.56
C ILE A 44 6.95 3.41 7.15
N ALA A 45 6.92 4.35 6.21
CA ALA A 45 8.10 5.06 5.75
C ALA A 45 8.70 5.94 6.88
N SER A 46 7.87 6.61 7.69
CA SER A 46 8.32 7.44 8.81
C SER A 46 8.72 6.63 10.04
N MET A 47 8.18 5.42 10.21
CA MET A 47 8.50 4.50 11.30
C MET A 47 8.79 3.10 10.74
N PRO A 48 9.98 2.84 10.19
CA PRO A 48 10.37 1.51 9.76
C PRO A 48 10.30 0.49 10.91
N GLY A 49 9.84 -0.73 10.63
CA GLY A 49 9.74 -1.80 11.62
C GLY A 49 8.45 -1.81 12.47
N ILE A 50 7.50 -0.91 12.22
CA ILE A 50 6.19 -0.94 12.91
C ILE A 50 5.28 -2.11 12.49
N GLY A 51 5.59 -2.74 11.35
CA GLY A 51 4.89 -3.95 10.90
C GLY A 51 5.33 -5.16 11.71
N ALA A 52 4.45 -6.15 11.85
CA ALA A 52 4.84 -7.43 12.41
C ALA A 52 5.90 -8.09 11.51
N ASP A 53 6.92 -8.68 12.13
CA ASP A 53 7.87 -9.52 11.41
C ASP A 53 7.12 -10.72 10.81
N ARG A 54 7.36 -10.96 9.52
CA ARG A 54 6.78 -12.05 8.73
C ARG A 54 7.86 -12.93 8.10
N THR A 55 9.02 -13.04 8.75
CA THR A 55 10.15 -13.85 8.28
C THR A 55 9.77 -15.32 8.06
N GLU A 56 8.72 -15.82 8.73
CA GLU A 56 8.16 -17.16 8.49
C GLU A 56 7.52 -17.33 7.10
N LEU A 57 7.08 -16.25 6.46
CA LEU A 57 6.61 -16.27 5.06
C LEU A 57 7.78 -16.14 4.09
N ARG A 58 8.65 -15.16 4.34
CA ARG A 58 9.86 -14.88 3.56
C ARG A 58 10.75 -13.90 4.30
N ALA A 59 12.06 -14.10 4.26
CA ALA A 59 13.00 -13.10 4.74
C ALA A 59 12.82 -11.74 4.02
N GLY A 60 12.97 -10.65 4.79
CA GLY A 60 12.97 -9.28 4.27
C GLY A 60 14.13 -9.02 3.30
N VAL A 61 14.01 -7.96 2.50
CA VAL A 61 15.03 -7.46 1.56
C VAL A 61 15.52 -6.08 1.95
#